data_AF-A0A9W9C6Q2-F1
#
_entry.id   AF-A0A9W9C6Q2-F1
#
_cell.length_a   1.000
_cell.length_b   1.000
_cell.length_c   1.000
_cell.angle_alpha   90.00
_cell.angle_beta   90.00
_cell.angle_gamma   90.00
#
_symmetry.space_group_name_H-M   'P 1'
#
loop_
_entity.id
_entity.type
_entity.pdbx_description
1 polymer ?
#
loop_
_entity_poly.entity_id
_entity_poly.type
_entity_poly.pdbx_seq_one_letter_code
_entity_poly.pdbx_strand_id
1 'polypeptide(L)'
;MPVRDLLRIQNPSYTVQQPLPEGSLSTQSSPPSDGDVIDEDIVSVEKADTLVEVYKSEMMPHFPFIIIPSHETGTSLRHEKPFLFLAVLSVASFHDLVGQEKLGNRFKTMVTDKVLYGGDDCLKLEYLQGLMIVLAW
;
A
#
# COMPACT_ATOMS: atom_id res chain seq x y z
N MET A 1 6.94 -28.71 72.13
CA MET A 1 5.61 -28.28 71.67
C MET A 1 5.62 -28.19 70.14
N PRO A 2 4.52 -28.59 69.48
CA PRO A 2 4.38 -29.04 68.08
C PRO A 2 4.04 -27.85 67.15
N VAL A 3 3.91 -27.96 65.83
CA VAL A 3 2.68 -28.31 65.09
C VAL A 3 3.05 -28.94 63.73
N ARG A 4 2.88 -30.27 63.66
CA ARG A 4 2.41 -30.97 62.46
C ARG A 4 0.93 -30.62 62.26
N ASP A 5 0.40 -30.92 61.08
CA ASP A 5 -1.04 -30.92 60.77
C ASP A 5 -1.54 -29.51 60.44
N LEU A 6 -1.80 -29.17 59.19
CA LEU A 6 -3.08 -29.37 58.49
C LEU A 6 -2.93 -28.46 57.25
N LEU A 7 -2.92 -28.88 55.99
CA LEU A 7 -3.87 -29.74 55.32
C LEU A 7 -3.28 -30.20 53.98
N ARG A 8 -3.09 -31.51 53.90
CA ARG A 8 -3.17 -32.28 52.67
C ARG A 8 -4.67 -32.43 52.32
N ILE A 9 -5.11 -31.83 51.23
CA ILE A 9 -6.31 -32.18 50.45
C ILE A 9 -5.87 -32.03 48.99
N GLN A 10 -5.40 -33.08 48.31
CA GLN A 10 -6.13 -34.14 47.60
C GLN A 10 -7.09 -33.68 46.48
N ASN A 11 -6.64 -33.92 45.25
CA ASN A 11 -7.35 -34.31 44.02
C ASN A 11 -8.11 -33.26 43.18
N PRO A 12 -8.43 -33.56 41.88
CA PRO A 12 -7.92 -34.60 40.97
C PRO A 12 -7.44 -34.06 39.61
N SER A 13 -6.70 -34.90 38.88
CA SER A 13 -6.58 -34.81 37.43
C SER A 13 -7.95 -35.07 36.78
N TYR A 14 -8.51 -34.10 36.06
CA TYR A 14 -9.47 -34.34 34.99
C TYR A 14 -9.20 -33.40 33.82
N THR A 15 -8.78 -34.02 32.73
CA THR A 15 -8.77 -33.47 31.37
C THR A 15 -10.19 -33.07 30.98
N VAL A 16 -10.40 -31.80 30.64
CA VAL A 16 -11.47 -31.38 29.73
C VAL A 16 -10.81 -30.47 28.70
N GLN A 17 -10.64 -31.00 27.49
CA GLN A 17 -10.29 -30.24 26.30
C GLN A 17 -11.33 -29.14 26.04
N GLN A 18 -10.86 -27.93 25.76
CA GLN A 18 -11.49 -27.09 24.75
C GLN A 18 -10.42 -26.18 24.13
N PRO A 19 -9.98 -26.44 22.88
CA PRO A 19 -9.14 -25.50 22.15
C PRO A 19 -9.96 -24.24 21.85
N LEU A 20 -9.43 -23.07 22.20
CA LEU A 20 -9.89 -21.82 21.62
C LEU A 20 -9.75 -21.90 20.10
N PRO A 21 -10.73 -21.42 19.32
CA PRO A 21 -10.51 -21.18 17.90
C PRO A 21 -9.53 -20.01 17.78
N GLU A 22 -8.24 -20.31 17.66
CA GLU A 22 -7.27 -19.36 17.14
C GLU A 22 -7.67 -19.06 15.70
N GLY A 23 -8.35 -17.93 15.52
CA GLY A 23 -8.62 -17.37 14.21
C GLY A 23 -7.29 -17.16 13.50
N SER A 24 -6.99 -18.07 12.56
CA SER A 24 -5.90 -17.95 11.64
C SER A 24 -6.17 -16.76 10.71
N LEU A 25 -5.79 -15.55 11.11
CA LEU A 25 -5.36 -14.54 10.15
C LEU A 25 -4.03 -15.02 9.61
N SER A 26 -4.09 -15.92 8.64
CA SER A 26 -3.01 -16.06 7.66
C SER A 26 -2.99 -14.77 6.85
N THR A 27 -2.30 -13.75 7.35
CA THR A 27 -1.76 -12.69 6.50
C THR A 27 -0.73 -13.39 5.63
N GLN A 28 -1.17 -13.88 4.47
CA GLN A 28 -0.27 -14.27 3.41
C GLN A 28 0.40 -12.97 2.96
N SER A 29 1.51 -12.62 3.60
CA SER A 29 2.46 -11.69 3.02
C SER A 29 3.06 -12.43 1.83
N SER A 30 2.41 -12.30 0.68
CA SER A 30 3.06 -12.54 -0.60
C SER A 30 4.41 -11.82 -0.54
N PRO A 31 5.51 -12.41 -1.05
CA PRO A 31 6.73 -11.64 -1.23
C PRO A 31 6.39 -10.35 -2.00
N PRO A 32 7.04 -9.22 -1.71
CA PRO A 32 6.79 -7.99 -2.45
C PRO A 32 6.97 -8.32 -3.93
N SER A 33 5.87 -8.27 -4.68
CA SER A 33 5.91 -8.28 -6.13
C SER A 33 6.78 -7.10 -6.53
N ASP A 34 7.94 -7.40 -7.11
CA ASP A 34 8.86 -6.42 -7.69
C ASP A 34 8.25 -5.79 -8.97
N GLY A 35 7.15 -6.37 -9.46
CA GLY A 35 6.36 -5.82 -10.56
C GLY A 35 5.48 -4.66 -10.12
N ASP A 36 5.15 -3.78 -11.06
CA ASP A 36 4.22 -2.68 -10.82
C ASP A 36 2.78 -3.03 -11.22
N VAL A 37 1.89 -2.04 -11.16
CA VAL A 37 0.45 -2.20 -11.45
C VAL A 37 0.14 -2.61 -12.89
N ILE A 38 1.08 -2.42 -13.83
CA ILE A 38 0.93 -2.91 -15.19
C ILE A 38 1.36 -4.37 -15.26
N ASP A 39 2.47 -4.74 -14.60
CA ASP A 39 2.92 -6.14 -14.55
C ASP A 39 1.93 -7.05 -13.80
N GLU A 40 1.19 -6.47 -12.86
CA GLU A 40 0.11 -7.13 -12.11
C GLU A 40 -1.26 -7.12 -12.84
N ASP A 41 -1.32 -6.61 -14.07
CA ASP A 41 -2.54 -6.51 -14.91
C ASP A 41 -3.69 -5.74 -14.22
N ILE A 42 -3.36 -4.83 -13.30
CA ILE A 42 -4.33 -3.92 -12.66
C ILE A 42 -4.74 -2.83 -13.66
N VAL A 43 -3.80 -2.39 -14.49
CA VAL A 43 -3.98 -1.35 -15.50
C VAL A 43 -3.18 -1.72 -16.75
N SER A 44 -3.77 -1.56 -17.94
CA SER A 44 -3.04 -1.73 -19.20
C SER A 44 -2.13 -0.53 -19.47
N VAL A 45 -1.11 -0.70 -20.31
CA VAL A 45 -0.20 0.40 -20.69
C VAL A 45 -0.95 1.57 -21.31
N GLU A 46 -1.93 1.29 -22.17
CA GLU A 46 -2.73 2.31 -22.86
C GLU A 46 -3.62 3.08 -21.87
N LYS A 47 -4.18 2.37 -20.88
CA LYS A 47 -4.97 3.01 -19.81
C LYS A 47 -4.07 3.87 -18.92
N ALA A 48 -2.86 3.41 -18.61
CA ALA A 48 -1.90 4.19 -17.83
C ALA A 48 -1.53 5.50 -18.53
N ASP A 49 -1.19 5.46 -19.83
CA ASP A 49 -0.90 6.67 -20.60
C ASP A 49 -2.11 7.61 -20.63
N THR A 50 -3.32 7.08 -20.82
CA THR A 50 -4.56 7.88 -20.77
C THR A 50 -4.76 8.56 -19.42
N LEU A 51 -4.52 7.86 -18.31
CA LEU A 51 -4.64 8.42 -16.96
C LEU A 51 -3.60 9.52 -16.70
N VAL A 52 -2.39 9.38 -17.24
CA VAL A 52 -1.36 10.42 -17.16
C VAL A 52 -1.76 11.65 -17.98
N GLU A 53 -2.39 11.47 -19.15
CA GLU A 53 -2.97 12.59 -19.89
C GLU A 53 -4.10 13.28 -19.11
N VAL A 54 -5.01 12.53 -18.51
CA VAL A 54 -6.08 13.08 -17.65
C VAL A 54 -5.50 13.92 -16.52
N TYR A 55 -4.46 13.42 -15.85
CA TYR A 55 -3.78 14.20 -14.82
C TYR A 55 -3.23 15.54 -15.37
N LYS A 56 -2.55 15.51 -16.52
CA LYS A 56 -1.97 16.69 -17.15
C LYS A 56 -3.04 17.70 -17.59
N SER A 57 -4.13 17.25 -18.20
CA SER A 57 -5.13 18.14 -18.78
C SER A 57 -6.19 18.61 -17.80
N GLU A 58 -6.59 17.77 -16.84
CA GLU A 58 -7.75 18.02 -15.98
C GLU A 58 -7.37 18.30 -14.53
N MET A 59 -6.30 17.71 -13.99
CA MET A 59 -5.98 17.82 -12.56
C MET A 59 -4.91 18.88 -12.29
N MET A 60 -3.80 18.81 -13.01
CA MET A 60 -2.65 19.71 -12.89
C MET A 60 -3.01 21.21 -12.96
N PRO A 61 -3.98 21.67 -13.80
CA PRO A 61 -4.40 23.08 -13.81
C PRO A 61 -5.03 23.56 -12.49
N HIS A 62 -5.63 22.66 -11.70
CA HIS A 62 -6.25 23.00 -10.42
C HIS A 62 -5.26 22.98 -9.25
N PHE A 63 -4.16 22.24 -9.36
CA PHE A 63 -3.12 22.15 -8.34
C PHE A 63 -1.71 22.05 -8.99
N PRO A 64 -1.16 23.17 -9.48
CA PRO A 64 0.04 23.18 -10.32
C PRO A 64 1.35 23.11 -9.52
N PHE A 65 1.41 22.28 -8.49
CA PHE A 65 2.63 22.10 -7.69
C PHE A 65 3.53 20.99 -8.23
N ILE A 66 2.95 19.96 -8.83
CA ILE A 66 3.67 18.90 -9.54
C ILE A 66 3.33 18.99 -11.02
N ILE A 67 4.29 19.43 -11.82
CA ILE A 67 4.12 19.61 -13.26
C ILE A 67 4.76 18.43 -13.99
N ILE A 68 3.96 17.70 -14.75
CA ILE A 68 4.44 16.68 -15.68
C ILE A 68 4.55 17.33 -17.06
N PRO A 69 5.74 17.36 -17.68
CA PRO A 69 5.91 17.94 -19.01
C PRO A 69 4.99 17.29 -20.04
N SER A 70 4.51 18.07 -21.00
CA SER A 70 3.60 17.57 -22.04
C SER A 70 4.20 16.46 -22.92
N HIS A 71 5.53 16.39 -23.02
CA HIS A 71 6.24 15.33 -23.76
C HIS A 71 6.46 14.05 -22.94
N GLU A 72 6.28 14.08 -21.62
CA GLU A 72 6.40 12.88 -20.79
C GLU A 72 5.16 12.00 -20.95
N THR A 73 5.39 10.71 -21.20
CA THR A 73 4.37 9.66 -21.29
C THR A 73 4.28 8.89 -19.98
N GLY A 74 3.19 8.13 -19.78
CA GLY A 74 3.07 7.24 -18.62
C GLY A 74 4.16 6.18 -18.60
N THR A 75 4.60 5.69 -19.77
CA THR A 75 5.76 4.79 -19.87
C THR A 75 7.07 5.44 -19.38
N SER A 76 7.36 6.69 -19.77
CA SER A 76 8.57 7.40 -19.27
C SER A 76 8.50 7.59 -17.76
N LEU A 77 7.35 8.07 -17.27
CA LEU A 77 7.11 8.32 -15.86
C LEU A 77 7.19 7.05 -15.02
N ARG A 78 6.67 5.93 -15.53
CA ARG A 78 6.77 4.59 -14.92
C ARG A 78 8.22 4.18 -14.67
N HIS A 79 9.11 4.40 -15.63
CA HIS A 79 10.51 4.01 -15.51
C HIS A 79 11.36 4.98 -14.70
N GLU A 80 11.11 6.29 -14.82
CA GLU A 80 11.93 7.31 -14.17
C GLU A 80 11.51 7.60 -12.73
N LYS A 81 10.19 7.60 -12.47
CA LYS A 81 9.59 7.99 -11.19
C LYS A 81 8.41 7.07 -10.85
N PRO A 82 8.65 5.78 -10.58
CA PRO A 82 7.61 4.78 -10.38
C PRO A 82 6.64 5.12 -9.24
N PHE A 83 7.12 5.80 -8.19
CA PHE A 83 6.26 6.23 -7.09
C PHE A 83 5.29 7.33 -7.54
N LEU A 84 5.81 8.31 -8.28
CA LEU A 84 5.02 9.41 -8.80
C LEU A 84 4.00 8.91 -9.84
N PHE A 85 4.43 8.01 -10.72
CA PHE A 85 3.56 7.33 -11.67
C PHE A 85 2.36 6.69 -10.99
N LEU A 86 2.59 5.88 -9.94
CA LEU A 86 1.50 5.21 -9.23
C LEU A 86 0.56 6.19 -8.52
N ALA A 87 1.09 7.27 -7.95
CA ALA A 87 0.28 8.34 -7.36
C ALA A 87 -0.67 8.97 -8.39
N VAL A 88 -0.14 9.30 -9.57
CA VAL A 88 -0.90 9.89 -10.69
C VAL A 88 -2.01 8.95 -11.13
N LEU A 89 -1.71 7.66 -11.36
CA LEU A 89 -2.72 6.67 -11.74
C LEU A 89 -3.82 6.54 -10.69
N SER A 90 -3.43 6.56 -9.41
CA SER A 90 -4.37 6.42 -8.29
C SER A 90 -5.36 7.59 -8.23
N VAL A 91 -4.90 8.83 -8.40
CA VAL A 91 -5.81 9.99 -8.35
C VAL A 91 -6.61 10.16 -9.64
N ALA A 92 -5.99 9.93 -10.81
CA ALA A 92 -6.62 10.14 -12.12
C ALA A 92 -7.66 9.06 -12.49
N SER A 93 -7.66 7.93 -11.78
CA SER A 93 -8.62 6.84 -11.98
C SER A 93 -9.98 7.07 -11.30
N PHE A 94 -10.29 8.29 -10.89
CA PHE A 94 -11.54 8.66 -10.18
C PHE A 94 -12.85 8.29 -10.90
N HIS A 95 -12.81 8.03 -12.21
CA HIS A 95 -13.95 7.54 -12.98
C HIS A 95 -14.21 6.02 -12.81
N ASP A 96 -13.23 5.26 -12.33
CA ASP A 96 -13.25 3.81 -12.15
C ASP A 96 -12.96 3.49 -10.68
N LEU A 97 -14.00 3.47 -9.85
CA LEU A 97 -13.88 3.30 -8.39
C LEU A 97 -13.17 2.00 -8.00
N VAL A 98 -13.38 0.91 -8.75
CA VAL A 98 -12.75 -0.38 -8.46
C VAL A 98 -11.26 -0.35 -8.83
N GLY A 99 -10.92 0.23 -9.98
CA GLY A 99 -9.54 0.46 -10.38
C GLY A 99 -8.81 1.39 -9.40
N GLN A 100 -9.45 2.50 -9.03
CA GLN A 100 -8.93 3.48 -8.08
C GLN A 100 -8.66 2.86 -6.71
N GLU A 101 -9.56 2.03 -6.18
CA GLU A 101 -9.34 1.33 -4.92
C GLU A 101 -8.12 0.42 -4.97
N LYS A 102 -7.97 -0.37 -6.05
CA LYS A 102 -6.81 -1.26 -6.24
C LYS A 102 -5.50 -0.47 -6.34
N LEU A 103 -5.47 0.58 -7.16
CA LEU A 103 -4.31 1.46 -7.33
C LEU A 103 -3.95 2.16 -6.01
N GLY A 104 -4.94 2.70 -5.30
CA GLY A 104 -4.76 3.34 -4.00
C GLY A 104 -4.24 2.37 -2.93
N ASN A 105 -4.68 1.11 -2.94
CA ASN A 105 -4.14 0.08 -2.04
C ASN A 105 -2.68 -0.25 -2.38
N ARG A 106 -2.34 -0.38 -3.67
CA ARG A 106 -0.93 -0.54 -4.09
C ARG A 106 -0.09 0.65 -3.68
N PHE A 107 -0.62 1.87 -3.81
CA PHE A 107 0.07 3.09 -3.40
C PHE A 107 0.37 3.10 -1.90
N LYS A 108 -0.60 2.73 -1.05
CA LYS A 108 -0.39 2.61 0.40
C LYS A 108 0.69 1.60 0.76
N THR A 109 0.75 0.46 0.06
CA THR A 109 1.84 -0.51 0.22
C THR A 109 3.18 0.12 -0.16
N MET A 110 3.25 0.80 -1.30
CA MET A 110 4.49 1.46 -1.73
C MET A 110 4.94 2.58 -0.78
N VAL A 111 4.02 3.35 -0.19
CA VAL A 111 4.31 4.33 0.87
C VAL A 111 4.91 3.65 2.09
N THR A 112 4.32 2.53 2.52
CA THR A 112 4.80 1.76 3.67
C THR A 112 6.24 1.28 3.42
N ASP A 113 6.52 0.71 2.25
CA ASP A 113 7.83 0.14 1.96
C ASP A 113 8.90 1.21 1.71
N LYS A 114 8.57 2.25 0.93
CA LYS A 114 9.56 3.23 0.44
C LYS A 114 9.70 4.46 1.32
N VAL A 115 8.63 4.88 1.99
CA VAL A 115 8.63 6.10 2.82
C VAL A 115 8.77 5.76 4.29
N LEU A 116 8.01 4.77 4.78
CA LEU A 116 8.04 4.43 6.21
C LEU A 116 9.22 3.53 6.57
N TYR A 117 9.53 2.54 5.74
CA TYR A 117 10.61 1.59 5.96
C TYR A 117 11.84 1.80 5.06
N GLY A 118 11.86 2.85 4.23
CA GLY A 118 12.89 3.06 3.19
C GLY A 118 14.29 3.47 3.68
N GLY A 119 14.50 3.68 4.98
CA GLY A 119 15.80 4.08 5.52
C GLY A 119 16.30 5.41 4.93
N ASP A 120 17.57 5.49 4.54
CA ASP A 120 18.19 6.72 4.01
C ASP A 120 17.64 7.15 2.63
N ASP A 121 17.02 6.23 1.88
CA ASP A 121 16.42 6.51 0.58
C ASP A 121 14.99 7.07 0.67
N CYS A 122 14.41 7.19 1.86
CA CYS A 122 13.03 7.66 2.04
C CYS A 122 12.83 9.16 1.70
N LEU A 123 13.91 9.91 1.49
CA LEU A 123 13.90 11.34 1.21
C LEU A 123 13.96 11.68 -0.29
N LYS A 124 13.69 10.71 -1.18
CA LYS A 124 13.62 10.98 -2.62
C LYS A 124 12.47 11.96 -2.93
N LEU A 125 12.75 12.91 -3.82
CA LEU A 125 11.80 13.95 -4.19
C LEU A 125 10.49 13.37 -4.74
N GLU A 126 10.55 12.32 -5.57
CA GLU A 126 9.34 11.70 -6.14
C GLU A 126 8.37 11.19 -5.06
N TYR A 127 8.85 10.81 -3.88
CA TYR A 127 8.00 10.33 -2.79
C TYR A 127 7.19 11.48 -2.20
N LEU A 128 7.84 12.61 -1.96
CA LEU A 128 7.16 13.83 -1.53
C LEU A 128 6.15 14.29 -2.60
N GLN A 129 6.54 14.26 -3.88
CA GLN A 129 5.66 14.66 -4.97
C GLN A 129 4.43 13.77 -5.06
N GLY A 130 4.60 12.44 -5.00
CA GLY A 130 3.48 11.49 -5.06
C GLY A 130 2.55 11.61 -3.84
N LEU A 131 3.09 11.79 -2.64
CA LEU A 131 2.28 12.05 -1.44
C LEU A 131 1.47 13.33 -1.57
N MET A 132 2.08 14.40 -2.09
CA MET A 132 1.39 15.67 -2.27
C MET A 132 0.27 15.59 -3.30
N ILE A 133 0.44 14.81 -4.37
CA ILE A 133 -0.63 14.51 -5.33
C ILE A 133 -1.80 13.83 -4.62
N VAL A 134 -1.56 12.74 -3.89
CA VAL A 134 -2.65 11.99 -3.23
C VAL A 134 -3.32 12.78 -2.09
N LEU A 135 -2.65 13.77 -1.51
CA LEU A 135 -3.28 14.66 -0.53
C LEU A 135 -4.13 15.78 -1.16
N ALA A 136 -3.88 16.10 -2.44
CA ALA A 136 -4.60 17.16 -3.15
C ALA A 136 -5.95 16.70 -3.72
N TRP A 137 -6.14 15.38 -3.94
CA TRP A 137 -7.34 14.77 -4.51
C TRP A 137 -7.70 13.49 -3.75
#